data_AF-A0A7U9NH36-F1
#
_entry.id   AF-A0A7U9NH36-F1
#
_cell.length_a   1.000
_cell.length_b   1.000
_cell.length_c   1.000
_cell.angle_alpha   90.00
_cell.angle_beta   90.00
_cell.angle_gamma   90.00
#
_symmetry.space_group_name_H-M   'P 1'
#
loop_
_entity.id
_entity.type
_entity.pdbx_description
1 polymer ?
#
loop_
_entity_poly.entity_id
_entity_poly.type
_entity_poly.pdbx_seq_one_letter_code
_entity_poly.pdbx_strand_id
1 'polypeptide(L)'
;MGYYRNTIEDLYSGHFKNSYGVEGMCITGRNDYKKIIDVSDDMKEHVLKEVKKSYYKYNGMSGGNEREDEAYARGLNEYYKTLDREDRLSAAWTLGQLNLELSGAVTAAIREKVPGWQAGEQIPEGMLDEIFSSKAIETILTRKPEEAKEAKEAKEPKEDRLTLEQPGGSEVPEEEKPSGKVAFNQEKRSRQLASAKTAAQVQVVLSLLKQDLADCENGLANDMCDENEVRKVRAMLQKAQERMSEVSGKGQEQEEESQGSFLINMLM
;
A
#
# COMPACT_ATOMS: atom_id res chain seq x y z
N MET A 1 -12.78 -32.34 7.97
CA MET A 1 -12.11 -31.20 8.64
C MET A 1 -12.97 -29.96 8.41
N GLY A 2 -13.52 -29.33 9.45
CA GLY A 2 -14.27 -28.08 9.28
C GLY A 2 -13.32 -26.93 8.95
N TYR A 3 -13.64 -26.11 7.95
CA TYR A 3 -12.91 -24.88 7.66
C TYR A 3 -13.12 -23.90 8.81
N TYR A 4 -12.05 -23.55 9.53
CA TYR A 4 -12.09 -22.48 10.53
C TYR A 4 -12.42 -21.16 9.83
N ARG A 5 -13.47 -20.46 10.29
CA ARG A 5 -13.79 -19.11 9.82
C ARG A 5 -13.49 -18.14 10.96
N ASN A 6 -12.67 -17.12 10.67
CA ASN A 6 -12.44 -16.03 11.61
C ASN A 6 -13.76 -15.36 11.99
N THR A 7 -13.91 -15.02 13.25
CA THR A 7 -15.04 -14.24 13.79
C THR A 7 -14.66 -12.78 14.02
N ILE A 8 -15.65 -11.95 14.39
CA ILE A 8 -15.39 -10.57 14.84
C ILE A 8 -14.65 -10.59 16.19
N GLU A 9 -14.97 -11.56 17.05
CA GLU A 9 -14.30 -11.78 18.32
C GLU A 9 -12.82 -12.14 18.10
N ASP A 10 -12.49 -12.94 17.09
CA ASP A 10 -11.09 -13.26 16.73
C ASP A 10 -10.31 -12.00 16.33
N LEU A 11 -10.96 -11.07 15.63
CA LEU A 11 -10.36 -9.79 15.24
C LEU A 11 -10.01 -8.93 16.46
N TYR A 12 -10.91 -8.83 17.43
CA TYR A 12 -10.68 -8.02 18.64
C TYR A 12 -9.80 -8.71 19.68
N SER A 13 -9.78 -10.04 19.73
CA SER A 13 -8.99 -10.82 20.70
C SER A 13 -7.56 -11.13 20.23
N GLY A 14 -7.20 -10.80 18.98
CA GLY A 14 -5.89 -11.10 18.40
C GLY A 14 -5.72 -12.55 17.92
N HIS A 15 -6.78 -13.35 17.97
CA HIS A 15 -6.81 -14.74 17.47
C HIS A 15 -7.18 -14.85 15.98
N PHE A 16 -7.35 -13.72 15.30
CA PHE A 16 -7.56 -13.68 13.86
C PHE A 16 -6.42 -14.37 13.10
N LYS A 17 -6.77 -15.38 12.29
CA LYS A 17 -5.85 -16.12 11.44
C LYS A 17 -5.73 -15.46 10.08
N ASN A 18 -4.50 -15.26 9.61
CA ASN A 18 -4.29 -14.84 8.23
C ASN A 18 -4.59 -15.97 7.22
N SER A 19 -4.39 -15.72 5.92
CA SER A 19 -4.60 -16.70 4.84
C SER A 19 -3.76 -17.97 4.96
N TYR A 20 -2.68 -17.94 5.77
CA TYR A 20 -1.79 -19.07 6.02
C TYR A 20 -2.12 -19.81 7.34
N GLY A 21 -3.20 -19.41 8.02
CA GLY A 21 -3.64 -19.99 9.28
C GLY A 21 -2.86 -19.53 10.51
N VAL A 22 -2.11 -18.42 10.41
CA VAL A 22 -1.26 -17.89 11.49
C VAL A 22 -2.01 -16.84 12.30
N GLU A 23 -2.14 -17.07 13.61
CA GLU A 23 -2.69 -16.11 14.58
C GLU A 23 -1.66 -15.04 14.96
N GLY A 24 -2.12 -13.89 15.46
CA GLY A 24 -1.24 -12.83 15.96
C GLY A 24 -0.61 -11.96 14.88
N MET A 25 -0.99 -12.13 13.60
CA MET A 25 -0.47 -11.37 12.46
C MET A 25 -1.32 -10.16 12.07
N CYS A 26 -2.39 -9.87 12.82
CA CYS A 26 -3.24 -8.71 12.57
C CYS A 26 -2.60 -7.44 13.14
N ILE A 27 -2.40 -6.44 12.29
CA ILE A 27 -1.73 -5.18 12.64
C ILE A 27 -2.74 -4.10 13.07
N THR A 28 -4.02 -4.27 12.74
CA THR A 28 -5.07 -3.27 12.99
C THR A 28 -5.12 -2.91 14.48
N GLY A 29 -4.87 -1.63 14.79
CA GLY A 29 -4.88 -1.12 16.16
C GLY A 29 -3.62 -1.43 16.99
N ARG A 30 -2.59 -2.06 16.40
CA ARG A 30 -1.31 -2.35 17.06
C ARG A 30 -0.23 -1.36 16.63
N ASN A 31 0.61 -0.95 17.58
CA ASN A 31 1.81 -0.12 17.35
C ASN A 31 3.06 -0.70 18.03
N ASP A 32 2.92 -1.80 18.76
CA ASP A 32 3.91 -2.42 19.64
C ASP A 32 4.86 -3.39 18.91
N TYR A 33 4.65 -3.58 17.60
CA TYR A 33 5.29 -4.63 16.81
C TYR A 33 6.53 -4.19 16.03
N LYS A 34 6.82 -2.88 15.95
CA LYS A 34 8.01 -2.36 15.23
C LYS A 34 9.33 -2.59 15.99
N LYS A 35 9.46 -3.72 16.70
CA LYS A 35 10.64 -4.09 17.49
C LYS A 35 11.57 -4.95 16.65
N ILE A 36 12.86 -4.63 16.66
CA ILE A 36 13.88 -5.51 16.10
C ILE A 36 14.19 -6.59 17.14
N ILE A 37 13.90 -7.84 16.78
CA ILE A 37 14.13 -9.02 17.63
C ILE A 37 15.13 -9.96 16.97
N ASP A 38 15.60 -10.95 17.73
CA ASP A 38 16.41 -12.01 17.12
C ASP A 38 15.53 -12.94 16.27
N VAL A 39 16.04 -13.32 15.11
CA VAL A 39 15.37 -14.20 14.15
C VAL A 39 16.35 -15.29 13.71
N SER A 40 15.84 -16.45 13.32
CA SER A 40 16.72 -17.58 12.98
C SER A 40 17.57 -17.29 11.73
N ASP A 41 18.80 -17.80 11.72
CA ASP A 41 19.71 -17.63 10.59
C ASP A 41 19.15 -18.21 9.29
N ASP A 42 18.39 -19.31 9.39
CA ASP A 42 17.66 -19.89 8.25
C ASP A 42 16.72 -18.88 7.58
N MET A 43 16.06 -18.04 8.38
CA MET A 43 15.14 -17.02 7.86
C MET A 43 15.86 -15.79 7.34
N LYS A 44 17.02 -15.44 7.92
CA LYS A 44 17.90 -14.42 7.33
C LYS A 44 18.39 -14.86 5.94
N GLU A 45 18.81 -16.12 5.83
CA GLU A 45 19.21 -16.72 4.55
C GLU A 45 18.03 -16.83 3.58
N HIS A 46 16.82 -17.13 4.07
CA HIS A 46 15.59 -17.13 3.25
C HIS A 46 15.32 -15.75 2.63
N VAL A 47 15.47 -14.68 3.41
CA VAL A 47 15.35 -13.29 2.93
C VAL A 47 16.47 -12.96 1.93
N LEU A 48 17.72 -13.35 2.21
CA LEU A 48 18.84 -13.14 1.29
C LEU A 48 18.62 -13.84 -0.05
N LYS A 49 18.09 -15.07 -0.06
CA LYS A 49 17.74 -15.80 -1.28
C LYS A 49 16.67 -15.06 -2.09
N GLU A 50 15.69 -14.46 -1.43
CA GLU A 50 14.66 -13.66 -2.11
C GLU A 50 15.25 -12.41 -2.75
N VAL A 51 16.12 -11.69 -2.04
CA VAL A 51 16.85 -10.53 -2.58
C VAL A 51 17.73 -10.97 -3.76
N LYS A 52 18.50 -12.05 -3.64
CA LYS A 52 19.26 -12.59 -4.78
C LYS A 52 18.35 -12.85 -5.98
N LYS A 53 17.23 -13.55 -5.77
CA LYS A 53 16.26 -13.84 -6.82
C LYS A 53 15.76 -12.56 -7.51
N SER A 54 15.44 -11.50 -6.77
CA SER A 54 14.97 -10.24 -7.36
C SER A 54 16.02 -9.59 -8.26
N TYR A 55 17.29 -9.59 -7.86
CA TYR A 55 18.36 -8.99 -8.67
C TYR A 55 18.79 -9.86 -9.85
N TYR A 56 19.05 -11.16 -9.65
CA TYR A 56 19.50 -12.04 -10.74
C TYR A 56 18.41 -12.30 -11.79
N LYS A 57 17.15 -12.44 -11.38
CA LYS A 57 16.07 -12.81 -12.29
C LYS A 57 15.30 -11.61 -12.83
N TYR A 58 15.12 -10.58 -12.02
CA TYR A 58 14.22 -9.46 -12.30
C TYR A 58 14.92 -8.10 -12.27
N ASN A 59 16.26 -8.07 -12.28
CA ASN A 59 17.06 -6.84 -12.29
C ASN A 59 16.65 -5.84 -11.19
N GLY A 60 16.37 -6.35 -9.98
CA GLY A 60 15.99 -5.53 -8.82
C GLY A 60 14.50 -5.17 -8.76
N MET A 61 13.67 -5.67 -9.68
CA MET A 61 12.21 -5.54 -9.63
C MET A 61 11.55 -6.77 -8.97
N SER A 62 10.28 -6.63 -8.60
CA SER A 62 9.44 -7.77 -8.25
C SER A 62 9.09 -8.59 -9.49
N GLY A 63 9.11 -9.92 -9.39
CA GLY A 63 8.85 -10.80 -10.52
C GLY A 63 7.40 -10.90 -10.99
N GLY A 64 6.44 -10.47 -10.15
CA GLY A 64 5.00 -10.63 -10.43
C GLY A 64 4.58 -12.10 -10.63
N ASN A 65 5.33 -13.03 -10.05
CA ASN A 65 5.09 -14.47 -10.18
C ASN A 65 4.42 -14.98 -8.91
N GLU A 66 3.10 -15.13 -8.98
CA GLU A 66 2.26 -15.55 -7.85
C GLU A 66 2.76 -16.83 -7.17
N ARG A 67 3.32 -17.79 -7.91
CA ARG A 67 3.83 -19.03 -7.31
C ARG A 67 5.10 -18.79 -6.48
N GLU A 68 5.97 -17.91 -6.94
CA GLU A 68 7.19 -17.54 -6.21
C GLU A 68 6.86 -16.71 -4.97
N ASP A 69 5.94 -15.76 -5.13
CA ASP A 69 5.48 -14.89 -4.05
C ASP A 69 4.78 -15.72 -2.95
N GLU A 70 3.92 -16.67 -3.35
CA GLU A 70 3.26 -17.61 -2.44
C GLU A 70 4.25 -18.56 -1.75
N ALA A 71 5.30 -19.02 -2.46
CA ALA A 71 6.32 -19.87 -1.86
C ALA A 71 7.13 -19.12 -0.79
N TYR A 72 7.50 -17.86 -1.05
CA TYR A 72 8.19 -17.00 -0.11
C TYR A 72 7.29 -16.68 1.11
N ALA A 73 6.06 -16.23 0.87
CA ALA A 73 5.10 -15.92 1.92
C ALA A 73 4.79 -17.15 2.79
N ARG A 74 4.67 -18.34 2.19
CA ARG A 74 4.49 -19.60 2.92
C ARG A 74 5.69 -19.92 3.80
N GLY A 75 6.92 -19.74 3.31
CA GLY A 75 8.14 -19.93 4.10
C GLY A 75 8.18 -19.05 5.35
N LEU A 76 7.87 -17.75 5.20
CA LEU A 76 7.74 -16.82 6.31
C LEU A 76 6.66 -17.24 7.31
N ASN A 77 5.47 -17.64 6.82
CA ASN A 77 4.35 -17.97 7.69
C ASN A 77 4.52 -19.30 8.43
N GLU A 78 5.17 -20.30 7.83
CA GLU A 78 5.54 -21.52 8.56
C GLU A 78 6.56 -21.22 9.66
N TYR A 79 7.50 -20.31 9.43
CA TYR A 79 8.39 -19.83 10.49
C TYR A 79 7.62 -19.10 11.60
N TYR A 80 6.69 -18.19 11.29
CA TYR A 80 5.95 -17.48 12.33
C TYR A 80 5.14 -18.41 13.24
N LYS A 81 4.70 -19.57 12.74
CA LYS A 81 4.03 -20.59 13.57
C LYS A 81 4.94 -21.19 14.65
N THR A 82 6.26 -21.14 14.48
CA THR A 82 7.22 -21.63 15.48
C THR A 82 7.51 -20.62 16.58
N LEU A 83 7.12 -19.35 16.38
CA LEU A 83 7.34 -18.27 17.33
C LEU A 83 6.14 -18.08 18.28
N ASP A 84 6.44 -17.51 19.44
CA ASP A 84 5.45 -16.99 20.35
C ASP A 84 4.60 -15.92 19.66
N ARG A 85 3.29 -15.94 19.93
CA ARG A 85 2.31 -15.11 19.21
C ARG A 85 2.67 -13.63 19.22
N GLU A 86 3.16 -13.12 20.34
CA GLU A 86 3.49 -11.70 20.52
C GLU A 86 4.75 -11.28 19.74
N ASP A 87 5.63 -12.24 19.41
CA ASP A 87 6.86 -11.97 18.67
C ASP A 87 6.68 -12.05 17.15
N ARG A 88 5.61 -12.69 16.66
CA ARG A 88 5.41 -12.94 15.22
C ARG A 88 5.41 -11.67 14.37
N LEU A 89 4.71 -10.62 14.80
CA LEU A 89 4.70 -9.35 14.06
C LEU A 89 6.06 -8.64 14.13
N SER A 90 6.75 -8.73 15.27
CA SER A 90 8.10 -8.17 15.42
C SER A 90 9.13 -8.94 14.58
N ALA A 91 8.98 -10.25 14.45
CA ALA A 91 9.76 -11.08 13.52
C ALA A 91 9.49 -10.67 12.07
N ALA A 92 8.23 -10.52 11.68
CA ALA A 92 7.85 -10.08 10.34
C ALA A 92 8.39 -8.68 10.03
N TRP A 93 8.31 -7.76 10.99
CA TRP A 93 8.92 -6.45 10.89
C TRP A 93 10.45 -6.55 10.71
N THR A 94 11.12 -7.34 11.54
CA THR A 94 12.58 -7.55 11.48
C THR A 94 13.02 -8.11 10.13
N LEU A 95 12.37 -9.16 9.63
CA LEU A 95 12.68 -9.75 8.31
C LEU A 95 12.39 -8.78 7.16
N GLY A 96 11.35 -7.96 7.29
CA GLY A 96 11.06 -6.88 6.35
C GLY A 96 12.16 -5.81 6.32
N GLN A 97 12.65 -5.38 7.49
CA GLN A 97 13.77 -4.44 7.58
C GLN A 97 15.05 -5.04 7.00
N LEU A 98 15.33 -6.32 7.29
CA LEU A 98 16.47 -7.03 6.71
C LEU A 98 16.41 -7.05 5.18
N ASN A 99 15.23 -7.30 4.59
CA ASN A 99 15.03 -7.27 3.15
C ASN A 99 15.35 -5.88 2.57
N LEU A 100 14.79 -4.82 3.17
CA LEU A 100 15.02 -3.44 2.74
C LEU A 100 16.49 -3.04 2.82
N GLU A 101 17.19 -3.42 3.89
CA GLU A 101 18.61 -3.11 4.06
C GLU A 101 19.49 -3.87 3.07
N LEU A 102 19.26 -5.17 2.87
CA LEU A 102 19.98 -5.97 1.89
C LEU A 102 19.75 -5.42 0.47
N SER A 103 18.49 -5.16 0.10
CA SER A 103 18.17 -4.61 -1.21
C SER A 103 18.75 -3.21 -1.40
N GLY A 104 18.71 -2.36 -0.37
CA GLY A 104 19.32 -1.04 -0.39
C GLY A 104 20.84 -1.09 -0.58
N ALA A 105 21.52 -2.02 0.10
CA ALA A 105 22.96 -2.22 -0.04
C ALA A 105 23.35 -2.70 -1.45
N VAL A 106 22.58 -3.65 -2.01
CA VAL A 106 22.80 -4.12 -3.38
C VAL A 106 22.57 -3.00 -4.40
N THR A 107 21.46 -2.27 -4.28
CA THR A 107 21.16 -1.11 -5.16
C THR A 107 22.25 -0.05 -5.08
N ALA A 108 22.73 0.28 -3.87
CA ALA A 108 23.80 1.26 -3.68
C ALA A 108 25.09 0.80 -4.38
N ALA A 109 25.48 -0.46 -4.20
CA ALA A 109 26.67 -1.03 -4.83
C ALA A 109 26.56 -1.11 -6.37
N ILE A 110 25.36 -1.41 -6.91
CA ILE A 110 25.13 -1.37 -8.37
C ILE A 110 25.30 0.07 -8.86
N ARG A 111 24.70 1.06 -8.20
CA ARG A 111 24.76 2.47 -8.60
C ARG A 111 26.16 3.07 -8.48
N GLU A 112 27.00 2.55 -7.59
CA GLU A 112 28.41 2.92 -7.51
C GLU A 112 29.18 2.48 -8.76
N LYS A 113 28.91 1.29 -9.28
CA LYS A 113 29.56 0.72 -10.47
C LYS A 113 28.92 1.16 -11.78
N VAL A 114 27.62 1.41 -11.77
CA VAL A 114 26.80 1.85 -12.91
C VAL A 114 26.00 3.10 -12.49
N PRO A 115 26.62 4.29 -12.54
CA PRO A 115 25.94 5.52 -12.20
C PRO A 115 24.69 5.73 -13.07
N GLY A 116 23.56 5.98 -12.41
CA GLY A 116 22.28 6.19 -13.09
C GLY A 116 21.41 4.94 -13.26
N TRP A 117 21.91 3.75 -12.88
CA TRP A 117 21.13 2.51 -12.95
C TRP A 117 19.78 2.60 -12.21
N GLN A 118 18.73 2.12 -12.87
CA GLN A 118 17.37 2.01 -12.34
C GLN A 118 16.92 0.55 -12.27
N ALA A 119 16.05 0.24 -11.31
CA ALA A 119 15.50 -1.10 -11.17
C ALA A 119 14.76 -1.54 -12.44
N GLY A 120 15.06 -2.74 -12.92
CA GLY A 120 14.57 -3.29 -14.18
C GLY A 120 15.59 -3.18 -15.33
N GLU A 121 16.57 -2.28 -15.24
CA GLU A 121 17.65 -2.18 -16.23
C GLU A 121 18.66 -3.31 -16.09
N GLN A 122 19.25 -3.73 -17.21
CA GLN A 122 20.18 -4.86 -17.23
C GLN A 122 21.40 -4.61 -16.33
N ILE A 123 21.67 -5.57 -15.44
CA ILE A 123 22.84 -5.55 -14.57
C ILE A 123 23.99 -6.29 -15.29
N PRO A 124 25.22 -5.73 -15.33
CA PRO A 124 26.36 -6.41 -15.93
C PRO A 124 26.65 -7.78 -15.33
N GLU A 125 27.05 -8.73 -16.16
CA GLU A 125 27.36 -10.10 -15.75
C GLU A 125 28.52 -10.14 -14.74
N GLY A 126 28.44 -11.05 -13.75
CA GLY A 126 29.44 -11.21 -12.69
C GLY A 126 29.45 -10.11 -11.62
N MET A 127 28.80 -8.96 -11.84
CA MET A 127 28.73 -7.87 -10.87
C MET A 127 27.97 -8.28 -9.59
N LEU A 128 26.86 -8.99 -9.75
CA LEU A 128 26.03 -9.41 -8.62
C LEU A 128 26.79 -10.39 -7.71
N ASP A 129 27.58 -11.30 -8.27
CA ASP A 129 28.37 -12.26 -7.49
C ASP A 129 29.37 -11.54 -6.58
N GLU A 130 30.03 -10.51 -7.11
CA GLU A 130 30.95 -9.67 -6.34
C GLU A 130 30.22 -8.90 -5.23
N ILE A 131 29.06 -8.30 -5.53
CA ILE A 131 28.27 -7.53 -4.56
C ILE A 131 27.73 -8.43 -3.43
N PHE A 132 27.16 -9.59 -3.77
CA PHE A 132 26.61 -10.52 -2.78
C PHE A 132 27.69 -11.22 -1.96
N SER A 133 28.93 -11.28 -2.45
CA SER A 133 30.09 -11.80 -1.69
C SER A 133 30.79 -10.71 -0.86
N SER A 134 30.28 -9.48 -0.87
CA SER A 134 30.92 -8.38 -0.15
C SER A 134 30.71 -8.46 1.36
N LYS A 135 31.71 -7.98 2.11
CA LYS A 135 31.65 -7.86 3.57
C LYS A 135 30.45 -7.03 4.05
N ALA A 136 29.96 -6.10 3.24
CA ALA A 136 28.79 -5.28 3.58
C ALA A 136 27.53 -6.14 3.74
N ILE A 137 27.29 -7.07 2.81
CA ILE A 137 26.15 -8.00 2.87
C ILE A 137 26.32 -8.99 4.03
N GLU A 138 27.53 -9.53 4.22
CA GLU A 138 27.84 -10.42 5.35
C GLU A 138 27.59 -9.73 6.71
N THR A 139 27.98 -8.46 6.83
CA THR A 139 27.78 -7.68 8.06
C THR A 139 26.29 -7.46 8.33
N ILE A 140 25.49 -7.13 7.31
CA ILE A 140 24.03 -6.96 7.47
C ILE A 140 23.38 -8.29 7.92
N LEU A 141 23.84 -9.42 7.37
CA LEU A 141 23.27 -10.74 7.69
C LEU A 141 23.61 -11.21 9.11
N THR A 142 24.81 -10.90 9.60
CA THR A 142 25.34 -11.40 10.89
C THR A 142 25.18 -10.42 12.05
N ARG A 143 24.76 -9.17 11.79
CA ARG A 143 24.61 -8.16 12.85
C ARG A 143 23.60 -8.59 13.91
N LYS A 144 23.85 -8.16 15.14
CA LYS A 144 22.92 -8.42 16.25
C LYS A 144 21.73 -7.45 16.23
N PRO A 145 20.59 -7.83 16.84
CA PRO A 145 19.41 -6.97 16.94
C PRO A 145 19.66 -5.60 17.58
N GLU A 146 20.61 -5.48 18.51
CA GLU A 146 20.91 -4.19 19.17
C GLU A 146 21.61 -3.22 18.21
N GLU A 147 22.60 -3.69 17.46
CA GLU A 147 23.29 -2.90 16.43
C GLU A 147 22.33 -2.47 15.31
N ALA A 148 21.32 -3.31 15.03
CA ALA A 148 20.27 -3.04 14.08
C ALA A 148 19.33 -1.89 14.49
N LYS A 149 19.01 -1.80 15.79
CA LYS A 149 18.18 -0.70 16.33
C LYS A 149 18.90 0.63 16.22
N GLU A 150 20.17 0.68 16.62
CA GLU A 150 21.00 1.89 16.54
C GLU A 150 21.13 2.41 15.10
N ALA A 151 21.35 1.51 14.14
CA ALA A 151 21.45 1.87 12.72
C ALA A 151 20.13 2.42 12.14
N LYS A 152 18.98 2.01 12.68
CA LYS A 152 17.65 2.49 12.28
C LYS A 152 17.34 3.86 12.90
N GLU A 153 17.58 4.02 14.19
CA GLU A 153 17.39 5.30 14.88
C GLU A 153 18.27 6.41 14.29
N ALA A 154 19.46 6.07 13.77
CA ALA A 154 20.33 7.00 13.06
C ALA A 154 19.83 7.40 11.65
N LYS A 155 18.91 6.64 11.04
CA LYS A 155 18.42 6.86 9.66
C LYS A 155 16.98 7.34 9.57
N GLU A 156 16.20 7.29 10.65
CA GLU A 156 14.83 7.80 10.67
C GLU A 156 14.81 9.32 10.92
N PRO A 157 14.31 10.17 9.99
CA PRO A 157 13.72 11.43 10.39
C PRO A 157 12.53 11.07 11.30
N LYS A 158 12.45 11.74 12.47
CA LYS A 158 11.38 11.53 13.47
C LYS A 158 10.04 11.41 12.74
N GLU A 159 9.42 10.23 12.78
CA GLU A 159 8.10 10.00 12.20
C GLU A 159 7.18 11.10 12.73
N ASP A 160 6.75 12.00 11.85
CA ASP A 160 5.82 13.06 12.21
C ASP A 160 4.53 12.36 12.62
N ARG A 161 4.34 12.29 13.92
CA ARG A 161 3.21 11.63 14.58
C ARG A 161 1.99 12.38 14.08
N LEU A 162 1.28 11.77 13.12
CA LEU A 162 -0.02 12.26 12.65
C LEU A 162 -0.97 12.27 13.86
N THR A 163 -0.95 13.38 14.57
CA THR A 163 -1.83 13.70 15.68
C THR A 163 -3.03 14.32 15.00
N LEU A 164 -4.15 13.60 15.03
CA LEU A 164 -5.45 14.18 14.73
C LEU A 164 -5.79 15.16 15.87
N GLU A 165 -5.18 16.35 15.83
CA GLU A 165 -5.58 17.47 16.66
C GLU A 165 -6.76 18.19 15.99
N GLN A 166 -7.83 18.36 16.76
CA GLN A 166 -8.96 19.20 16.39
C GLN A 166 -8.51 20.67 16.37
N PRO A 167 -8.95 21.49 15.40
CA PRO A 167 -8.50 22.87 15.31
C PRO A 167 -9.21 23.71 16.36
N GLY A 168 -8.46 24.16 17.36
CA GLY A 168 -8.86 25.19 18.30
C GLY A 168 -7.71 26.15 18.57
N GLY A 169 -7.74 27.31 17.91
CA GLY A 169 -7.19 28.56 18.44
C GLY A 169 -5.70 28.85 18.23
N SER A 170 -5.44 29.70 17.23
CA SER A 170 -4.53 30.86 17.23
C SER A 170 -3.11 30.71 17.83
N GLU A 171 -2.08 30.77 16.98
CA GLU A 171 -1.22 31.95 16.74
C GLU A 171 -0.12 31.59 15.72
N VAL A 172 0.25 32.58 14.89
CA VAL A 172 1.11 32.45 13.69
C VAL A 172 2.59 32.48 14.11
N PRO A 173 3.44 31.66 13.49
CA PRO A 173 4.63 32.25 12.85
C PRO A 173 4.78 31.81 11.39
N GLU A 174 5.30 32.74 10.59
CA GLU A 174 5.61 32.62 9.18
C GLU A 174 6.54 31.42 8.90
N GLU A 175 6.13 30.50 8.03
CA GLU A 175 7.01 29.44 7.52
C GLU A 175 6.68 29.05 6.07
N GLU A 176 7.73 28.57 5.42
CA GLU A 176 7.98 28.37 4.00
C GLU A 176 6.83 27.80 3.18
N LYS A 177 6.66 28.31 1.94
CA LYS A 177 5.66 27.79 0.99
C LYS A 177 5.94 26.31 0.68
N PRO A 178 5.01 25.38 0.95
CA PRO A 178 5.18 23.98 0.58
C PRO A 178 5.16 23.82 -0.95
N SER A 179 6.23 23.25 -1.50
CA SER A 179 6.34 22.91 -2.93
C SER A 179 5.60 21.60 -3.22
N GLY A 180 4.28 21.67 -3.35
CA GLY A 180 3.44 20.56 -3.85
C GLY A 180 2.73 20.95 -5.14
N LYS A 181 2.66 20.06 -6.14
CA LYS A 181 1.79 20.25 -7.31
C LYS A 181 0.47 19.51 -7.10
N VAL A 182 -0.64 20.21 -7.18
CA VAL A 182 -2.00 19.66 -7.16
C VAL A 182 -2.44 19.38 -8.60
N ALA A 183 -2.80 18.14 -8.91
CA ALA A 183 -3.24 17.74 -10.25
C ALA A 183 -4.52 16.89 -10.18
N PHE A 184 -5.42 17.06 -11.15
CA PHE A 184 -6.69 16.37 -11.16
C PHE A 184 -6.58 14.99 -11.82
N ASN A 185 -6.92 13.93 -11.07
CA ASN A 185 -6.95 12.57 -11.60
C ASN A 185 -8.24 12.29 -12.38
N GLN A 186 -8.27 12.80 -13.62
CA GLN A 186 -9.42 12.71 -14.52
C GLN A 186 -9.83 11.27 -14.84
N GLU A 187 -8.87 10.36 -15.05
CA GLU A 187 -9.16 8.97 -15.39
C GLU A 187 -9.89 8.25 -14.26
N LYS A 188 -9.45 8.46 -13.02
CA LYS A 188 -10.07 7.84 -11.83
C LYS A 188 -11.53 8.24 -11.70
N ARG A 189 -11.82 9.54 -11.80
CA ARG A 189 -13.19 10.06 -11.69
C ARG A 189 -14.08 9.65 -12.86
N SER A 190 -13.52 9.58 -14.07
CA SER A 190 -14.25 9.09 -15.25
C SER A 190 -14.67 7.62 -15.10
N ARG A 191 -13.78 6.75 -14.60
CA ARG A 191 -14.10 5.33 -14.36
C ARG A 191 -15.17 5.17 -13.28
N GLN A 192 -15.08 5.96 -12.20
CA GLN A 192 -16.07 5.96 -11.13
C GLN A 192 -17.46 6.39 -11.65
N LEU A 193 -17.52 7.46 -12.45
CA LEU A 193 -18.77 7.93 -13.05
C LEU A 193 -19.38 6.91 -14.03
N ALA A 194 -18.56 6.25 -14.84
CA ALA A 194 -19.01 5.21 -15.77
C ALA A 194 -19.57 3.98 -15.04
N SER A 195 -18.99 3.64 -13.88
CA SER A 195 -19.41 2.48 -13.07
C SER A 195 -20.67 2.73 -12.25
N ALA A 196 -21.06 3.99 -12.04
CA ALA A 196 -22.24 4.36 -11.27
C ALA A 196 -23.52 4.03 -12.05
N LYS A 197 -24.33 3.11 -11.49
CA LYS A 197 -25.60 2.65 -12.08
C LYS A 197 -26.83 3.28 -11.44
N THR A 198 -26.68 3.90 -10.27
CA THR A 198 -27.78 4.50 -9.51
C THR A 198 -27.52 5.97 -9.18
N ALA A 199 -28.58 6.75 -8.96
CA ALA A 199 -28.47 8.18 -8.65
C ALA A 199 -27.64 8.43 -7.38
N ALA A 200 -27.76 7.56 -6.37
CA ALA A 200 -26.97 7.63 -5.15
C ALA A 200 -25.46 7.44 -5.42
N GLN A 201 -25.09 6.52 -6.32
CA GLN A 201 -23.69 6.32 -6.71
C GLN A 201 -23.13 7.52 -7.49
N VAL A 202 -23.94 8.13 -8.37
CA VAL A 202 -23.54 9.36 -9.08
C VAL A 202 -23.37 10.52 -8.10
N GLN A 203 -24.19 10.60 -7.05
CA GLN A 203 -24.10 11.64 -6.02
C GLN A 203 -22.79 11.59 -5.22
N VAL A 204 -22.30 10.38 -4.91
CA VAL A 204 -20.97 10.19 -4.29
C VAL A 204 -19.85 10.67 -5.20
N VAL A 205 -19.94 10.44 -6.51
CA VAL A 205 -18.95 10.93 -7.47
C VAL A 205 -18.99 12.47 -7.55
N LEU A 206 -20.17 13.07 -7.49
CA LEU A 206 -20.33 14.52 -7.45
C LEU A 206 -19.75 15.17 -6.19
N SER A 207 -19.90 14.56 -5.01
CA SER A 207 -19.29 15.09 -3.79
C SER A 207 -17.77 15.07 -3.87
N LEU A 208 -17.21 13.99 -4.43
CA LEU A 208 -15.77 13.85 -4.62
C LEU A 208 -15.22 14.85 -5.65
N LEU A 209 -15.94 15.09 -6.75
CA LEU A 209 -15.55 16.08 -7.75
C LEU A 209 -15.63 17.52 -7.23
N LYS A 210 -16.56 17.82 -6.30
CA LYS A 210 -16.62 19.12 -5.62
C LYS A 210 -15.43 19.33 -4.68
N GLN A 211 -14.99 18.28 -4.01
CA GLN A 211 -13.78 18.31 -3.19
C GLN A 211 -12.54 18.52 -4.06
N ASP A 212 -12.39 17.74 -5.14
CA ASP A 212 -11.28 17.90 -6.09
C ASP A 212 -11.25 19.32 -6.70
N LEU A 213 -12.41 19.97 -6.90
CA LEU A 213 -12.50 21.35 -7.38
C LEU A 213 -11.96 22.33 -6.33
N ALA A 214 -12.38 22.18 -5.07
CA ALA A 214 -11.89 23.00 -3.96
C ALA A 214 -10.36 22.86 -3.82
N ASP A 215 -9.83 21.64 -3.94
CA ASP A 215 -8.40 21.38 -3.85
C ASP A 215 -7.63 22.03 -5.02
N CYS A 216 -8.17 21.96 -6.25
CA CYS A 216 -7.55 22.61 -7.40
C CYS A 216 -7.66 24.14 -7.36
N GLU A 217 -8.77 24.71 -6.86
CA GLU A 217 -8.94 26.16 -6.71
C GLU A 217 -8.03 26.72 -5.60
N ASN A 218 -7.91 26.01 -4.48
CA ASN A 218 -6.94 26.32 -3.43
C ASN A 218 -5.50 26.16 -3.94
N GLY A 219 -5.24 25.13 -4.76
CA GLY A 219 -3.96 24.94 -5.42
C GLY A 219 -3.62 26.10 -6.35
N LEU A 220 -4.58 26.57 -7.16
CA LEU A 220 -4.40 27.69 -8.09
C LEU A 220 -4.12 28.99 -7.34
N ALA A 221 -4.83 29.25 -6.23
CA ALA A 221 -4.60 30.42 -5.37
C ALA A 221 -3.20 30.46 -4.75
N ASN A 222 -2.56 29.29 -4.59
CA ASN A 222 -1.24 29.13 -4.00
C ASN A 222 -0.13 28.82 -5.02
N ASP A 223 -0.39 29.00 -6.33
CA ASP A 223 0.56 28.71 -7.43
C ASP A 223 1.03 27.23 -7.48
N MET A 224 0.18 26.33 -6.97
CA MET A 224 0.39 24.88 -6.89
C MET A 224 -0.42 24.09 -7.92
N CYS A 225 -1.30 24.74 -8.69
CA CYS A 225 -2.19 24.09 -9.66
C CYS A 225 -2.39 24.98 -10.89
N ASP A 226 -2.42 24.38 -12.08
CA ASP A 226 -2.66 25.11 -13.33
C ASP A 226 -4.16 25.39 -13.54
N GLU A 227 -4.51 26.53 -14.16
CA GLU A 227 -5.89 26.84 -14.56
C GLU A 227 -6.49 25.77 -15.50
N ASN A 228 -5.64 25.05 -16.24
CA ASN A 228 -6.03 23.91 -17.07
C ASN A 228 -6.62 22.77 -16.26
N GLU A 229 -6.09 22.49 -15.07
CA GLU A 229 -6.55 21.41 -14.19
C GLU A 229 -7.89 21.77 -13.57
N VAL A 230 -8.08 23.00 -13.11
CA VAL A 230 -9.38 23.51 -12.63
C VAL A 230 -10.45 23.40 -13.72
N ARG A 231 -10.11 23.71 -14.98
CA ARG A 231 -11.04 23.56 -16.12
C ARG A 231 -11.44 22.10 -16.35
N LYS A 232 -10.51 21.15 -16.23
CA LYS A 232 -10.80 19.70 -16.36
C LYS A 232 -11.77 19.23 -15.28
N VAL A 233 -11.59 19.66 -14.03
CA VAL A 233 -12.51 19.31 -12.92
C VAL A 233 -13.91 19.86 -13.17
N ARG A 234 -14.02 21.14 -13.55
CA ARG A 234 -15.32 21.78 -13.85
C ARG A 234 -16.05 21.09 -15.01
N ALA A 235 -15.33 20.73 -16.07
CA ALA A 235 -15.91 19.97 -17.18
C ALA A 235 -16.40 18.58 -16.75
N MET A 236 -15.69 17.91 -15.84
CA MET A 236 -16.10 16.60 -15.33
C MET A 236 -17.28 16.70 -14.35
N LEU A 237 -17.37 17.77 -13.54
CA LEU A 237 -18.53 18.08 -12.72
C LEU A 237 -19.80 18.22 -13.56
N GLN A 238 -19.72 18.96 -14.67
CA GLN A 238 -20.85 19.12 -15.58
C GLN A 238 -21.31 17.78 -16.16
N LYS A 239 -20.38 16.94 -16.64
CA LYS A 239 -20.70 15.58 -17.12
C LYS A 239 -21.35 14.71 -16.05
N ALA A 240 -20.93 14.83 -14.79
CA ALA A 240 -21.53 14.09 -13.69
C ALA A 240 -22.95 14.58 -13.35
N GLN A 241 -23.23 15.88 -13.49
CA GLN A 241 -24.57 16.46 -13.30
C GLN A 241 -25.54 16.03 -14.41
N GLU A 242 -25.07 16.00 -15.66
CA GLU A 242 -25.83 15.47 -16.80
C GLU A 242 -26.18 13.99 -16.60
N ARG A 243 -25.17 13.18 -16.19
CA ARG A 243 -25.36 11.76 -15.87
C ARG A 243 -26.35 11.53 -14.73
N MET A 244 -26.37 12.41 -13.72
CA MET A 244 -27.34 12.35 -12.62
C MET A 244 -28.77 12.53 -13.12
N SER A 245 -28.97 13.43 -14.08
CA SER A 245 -30.28 13.66 -14.71
C SER A 245 -30.74 12.46 -15.55
N GLU A 246 -29.82 11.82 -16.29
CA GLU A 246 -30.10 10.60 -17.06
C GLU A 246 -30.50 9.40 -16.18
N VAL A 247 -29.76 9.17 -15.08
CA VAL A 247 -29.97 8.02 -14.19
C VAL A 247 -31.22 8.22 -13.32
N SER A 248 -31.59 9.46 -13.01
CA SER A 248 -32.83 9.76 -12.30
C SER A 248 -34.08 9.67 -13.19
N GLY A 249 -33.95 9.85 -14.51
CA GLY A 249 -35.04 9.68 -15.49
C GLY A 249 -35.36 8.23 -15.83
N LYS A 250 -34.37 7.32 -15.80
CA LYS A 250 -34.55 5.89 -16.08
C LYS A 250 -35.19 5.07 -14.96
N GLY A 251 -35.40 5.68 -13.79
CA GLY A 251 -36.03 5.02 -12.64
C GLY A 251 -37.52 4.72 -12.81
N GLN A 252 -38.21 5.33 -13.79
CA GLN A 252 -39.64 5.10 -14.02
C GLN A 252 -39.97 3.96 -14.99
N GLU A 253 -39.05 3.56 -15.88
CA GLU A 253 -39.34 2.51 -16.88
C GLU A 253 -38.97 1.10 -16.41
N GLN A 254 -38.11 0.94 -15.40
CA GLN A 254 -37.70 -0.40 -14.92
C GLN A 254 -38.57 -0.98 -13.80
N GLU A 255 -39.48 -0.20 -13.21
CA GLU A 255 -40.41 -0.71 -12.19
C GLU A 255 -41.69 -1.35 -12.77
N GLU A 256 -42.09 -1.05 -14.01
CA GLU A 256 -43.29 -1.67 -14.61
C GLU A 256 -43.05 -3.09 -15.14
N GLU A 257 -41.87 -3.40 -15.69
CA GLU A 257 -41.57 -4.77 -16.18
C GLU A 257 -41.39 -5.80 -15.05
N SER A 258 -40.94 -5.37 -13.87
CA SER A 258 -40.77 -6.27 -12.72
C SER A 258 -42.08 -6.59 -12.00
N GLN A 259 -43.11 -5.74 -12.10
CA GLN A 259 -44.40 -6.00 -11.46
C GLN A 259 -45.33 -6.86 -12.34
N GLY A 260 -45.16 -6.83 -13.67
CA GLY A 260 -45.92 -7.67 -14.60
C GLY A 260 -45.58 -9.17 -14.53
N SER A 261 -44.35 -9.54 -14.13
CA SER A 261 -43.94 -10.95 -14.06
C SER A 261 -44.35 -11.67 -12.76
N PHE A 262 -44.77 -10.93 -11.73
CA PHE A 262 -45.13 -11.52 -10.42
C PHE A 262 -46.60 -11.93 -10.30
N LEU A 263 -47.50 -11.42 -11.14
CA LEU A 263 -48.93 -11.72 -11.08
C LEU A 263 -49.36 -12.97 -11.90
N ILE A 264 -48.51 -13.49 -12.78
CA ILE A 264 -48.87 -14.62 -13.68
C ILE A 264 -48.73 -16.01 -13.02
N ASN A 265 -48.03 -16.14 -11.90
CA ASN A 265 -47.71 -17.45 -11.31
C ASN A 265 -48.51 -17.84 -10.05
N MET A 266 -49.66 -17.18 -9.79
CA MET A 266 -50.53 -17.49 -8.65
C MET A 266 -51.94 -17.93 -9.08
N LEU A 267 -52.10 -18.47 -10.30
CA LEU A 267 -53.39 -18.88 -10.86
C LEU A 267 -53.34 -20.18 -11.70
N MET A 268 -52.42 -21.10 -11.38
CA MET A 268 -52.49 -22.50 -11.83
C MET A 268 -52.31 -23.46 -10.66
#